data_AF-A0A0G1F5R5-F1
#
_entry.id   AF-A0A0G1F5R5-F1
#
_cell.length_a   1.000
_cell.length_b   1.000
_cell.length_c   1.000
_cell.angle_alpha   90.00
_cell.angle_beta   90.00
_cell.angle_gamma   90.00
#
_symmetry.space_group_name_H-M   'P 1'
#
loop_
_entity.id
_entity.type
_entity.pdbx_description
1 polymer ?
#
loop_
_entity_poly.entity_id
_entity_poly.type
_entity_poly.pdbx_seq_one_letter_code
_entity_poly.pdbx_strand_id
1 'polypeptide(L)'
;MTHTSADELNWFLSRMNPIVWRAQHFHASRFLRVLALDGLVVLFHRLRPEPVYLAERVWRDFPERIILSEQIKGLVRELVVRKMFISDQSVDLEELEKVRANALRLLDRPTILYLMMTQGCNFACTYCPIPTLAKRYGEHLLSFEDAVAGIALWQKHIEEYPQDDDPY
;
A
#
# COMPACT_ATOMS: atom_id res chain seq x y z
N MET A 1 1.65 36.57 11.18
CA MET A 1 1.14 35.79 10.03
C MET A 1 0.60 34.50 10.61
N THR A 2 -0.72 34.35 10.66
CA THR A 2 -1.40 33.19 11.25
C THR A 2 -1.40 32.07 10.22
N HIS A 3 -0.55 31.07 10.39
CA HIS A 3 -0.64 29.83 9.61
C HIS A 3 -1.96 29.14 9.97
N THR A 4 -2.66 28.60 8.97
CA THR A 4 -3.81 27.75 9.24
C THR A 4 -3.32 26.41 9.80
N SER A 5 -4.12 25.72 10.62
CA SER A 5 -3.70 24.43 11.20
C SER A 5 -3.33 23.38 10.14
N ALA A 6 -3.83 23.53 8.91
CA ALA A 6 -3.45 22.71 7.76
C ALA A 6 -2.04 23.03 7.24
N ASP A 7 -1.65 24.31 7.22
CA ASP A 7 -0.30 24.74 6.83
C ASP A 7 0.75 24.27 7.85
N GLU A 8 0.41 24.30 9.14
CA GLU A 8 1.27 23.81 10.22
C GLU A 8 1.48 22.30 10.15
N LEU A 9 0.43 21.52 9.84
CA LEU A 9 0.55 20.09 9.63
C LEU A 9 1.35 19.74 8.36
N ASN A 10 1.12 20.44 7.25
CA ASN A 10 1.88 20.24 6.03
C ASN A 10 3.36 20.59 6.21
N TRP A 11 3.64 21.65 6.97
CA TRP A 11 4.99 21.99 7.38
C TRP A 11 5.57 20.91 8.31
N PHE A 12 4.86 20.50 9.36
CA PHE A 12 5.32 19.48 10.30
C PHE A 12 5.67 18.15 9.62
N LEU A 13 4.90 17.76 8.61
CA LEU A 13 5.14 16.54 7.81
C LEU A 13 6.10 16.75 6.65
N SER A 14 6.63 17.97 6.49
CA SER A 14 7.62 18.23 5.45
C SER A 14 8.87 17.41 5.76
N ARG A 15 9.45 16.83 4.71
CA ARG A 15 10.65 15.98 4.82
C ARG A 15 11.87 16.75 5.34
N MET A 16 11.83 18.08 5.25
CA MET A 16 12.91 18.98 5.65
C MET A 16 12.86 19.28 7.15
N ASN A 17 11.73 19.03 7.81
CA ASN A 17 11.55 19.38 9.21
C ASN A 17 11.83 18.16 10.09
N PRO A 18 12.81 18.25 11.01
CA PRO A 18 13.00 17.22 12.02
C PRO A 18 11.86 17.26 13.03
N ILE A 19 11.24 16.10 13.26
CA ILE A 19 10.30 15.83 14.32
C ILE A 19 11.12 15.44 15.54
N VAL A 20 11.15 16.30 16.56
CA VAL A 20 11.95 16.07 17.77
C VAL A 20 11.07 15.46 18.87
N TRP A 21 11.48 14.30 19.38
CA TRP A 21 10.82 13.64 20.51
C TRP A 21 11.85 13.07 21.48
N ARG A 22 11.82 13.51 22.76
CA ARG A 22 12.73 13.05 23.84
C ARG A 22 14.20 12.97 23.41
N ALA A 23 14.71 14.04 22.80
CA ALA A 23 16.06 14.19 22.25
C ALA A 23 16.41 13.35 21.00
N GLN A 24 15.47 12.56 20.47
CA GLN A 24 15.61 11.89 19.19
C GLN A 24 15.03 12.76 18.07
N HIS A 25 15.65 12.69 16.90
CA HIS A 25 15.22 13.39 15.69
C HIS A 25 14.67 12.35 14.72
N PHE A 26 13.49 12.64 14.20
CA PHE A 26 12.83 11.85 13.19
C PHE A 26 12.46 12.73 12.00
N HIS A 27 12.11 12.10 10.89
CA HIS A 27 11.55 12.74 9.72
C HIS A 27 10.30 11.98 9.30
N ALA A 28 9.36 12.67 8.66
CA ALA A 28 8.25 11.98 8.00
C ALA A 28 8.77 11.17 6.79
N SER A 29 8.41 9.89 6.72
CA SER A 29 8.72 9.06 5.55
C SER A 29 8.14 9.67 4.27
N ARG A 30 8.86 9.56 3.14
CA ARG A 30 8.34 9.97 1.82
C ARG A 30 7.13 9.14 1.37
N PHE A 31 6.96 7.97 1.97
CA PHE A 31 5.85 7.06 1.72
C PHE A 31 4.69 7.23 2.71
N LEU A 32 4.81 8.10 3.71
CA LEU A 32 3.70 8.46 4.57
C LEU A 32 2.57 9.08 3.74
N ARG A 33 1.35 8.63 3.99
CA ARG A 33 0.12 9.24 3.51
C ARG A 33 -0.83 9.48 4.67
N VAL A 34 -1.57 10.57 4.54
CA VAL A 34 -2.55 11.01 5.51
C VAL A 34 -3.84 11.24 4.75
N LEU A 35 -4.92 10.63 5.21
CA LEU A 35 -6.27 10.84 4.69
C LEU A 35 -7.16 11.27 5.84
N ALA A 36 -8.04 12.23 5.60
CA ALA A 36 -9.01 12.70 6.57
C ALA A 36 -10.41 12.58 5.96
N LEU A 37 -11.34 11.96 6.69
CA LEU A 37 -12.73 11.81 6.30
C LEU A 37 -13.60 11.75 7.55
N ASP A 38 -14.68 12.54 7.58
CA ASP A 38 -15.71 12.50 8.64
C ASP A 38 -15.17 12.56 10.08
N GLY A 39 -14.17 13.42 10.33
CA GLY A 39 -13.57 13.59 11.66
C GLY A 39 -12.59 12.48 12.07
N LEU A 40 -12.27 11.54 11.18
CA LEU A 40 -11.27 10.49 11.34
C LEU A 40 -10.07 10.78 10.44
N VAL A 41 -8.87 10.55 10.95
CA VAL A 41 -7.61 10.65 10.22
C VAL A 41 -6.94 9.29 10.17
N VAL A 42 -6.49 8.91 8.99
CA VAL A 42 -5.73 7.68 8.75
C VAL A 42 -4.33 8.03 8.30
N LEU A 43 -3.34 7.51 9.00
CA LEU A 43 -1.95 7.54 8.59
C LEU A 43 -1.57 6.15 8.11
N PHE A 44 -0.88 6.05 6.98
CA PHE A 44 -0.37 4.77 6.50
C PHE A 44 0.91 4.96 5.68
N HIS A 45 1.72 3.91 5.65
CA HIS A 45 2.91 3.86 4.82
C HIS A 45 2.55 3.19 3.48
N ARG A 46 2.80 3.85 2.33
CA ARG A 46 2.37 3.32 1.02
C ARG A 46 2.94 1.96 0.65
N LEU A 47 4.10 1.59 1.21
CA LEU A 47 4.71 0.29 0.95
C LEU A 47 4.30 -0.79 1.96
N ARG A 48 3.62 -0.41 3.05
CA ARG A 48 3.12 -1.29 4.11
C ARG A 48 1.80 -0.73 4.63
N PRO A 49 0.65 -1.08 4.02
CA PRO A 49 -0.62 -0.45 4.34
C PRO A 49 -1.20 -1.01 5.66
N GLU A 50 -0.47 -0.81 6.76
CA GLU A 50 -0.94 -1.02 8.12
C GLU A 50 -1.35 0.36 8.70
N PRO A 51 -2.62 0.76 8.57
CA PRO A 51 -3.08 2.09 8.94
C PRO A 51 -3.10 2.32 10.46
N VAL A 52 -2.84 3.56 10.86
CA VAL A 52 -3.05 4.09 12.21
C VAL A 52 -4.20 5.09 12.14
N TYR A 53 -5.21 4.88 12.97
CA TYR A 53 -6.43 5.68 13.00
C TYR A 53 -6.44 6.64 14.19
N LEU A 54 -6.71 7.91 13.94
CA LEU A 54 -6.80 8.95 14.96
C LEU A 54 -8.10 9.73 14.78
N ALA A 55 -8.63 10.28 15.87
CA ALA A 55 -9.61 11.35 15.75
C ALA A 55 -8.93 12.62 15.21
N GLU A 56 -9.60 13.38 14.34
CA GLU A 56 -9.05 14.58 13.70
C GLU A 56 -8.56 15.62 14.71
N ARG A 57 -9.25 15.77 15.85
CA ARG A 57 -8.81 16.63 16.95
C ARG A 57 -7.43 16.27 17.51
N VAL A 58 -7.13 14.97 17.61
CA VAL A 58 -5.84 14.48 18.11
C VAL A 58 -4.76 14.74 17.07
N TRP A 59 -5.10 14.60 15.80
CA TRP A 59 -4.19 14.88 14.69
C TRP A 59 -3.86 16.36 14.56
N ARG A 60 -4.86 17.23 14.69
CA ARG A 60 -4.70 18.69 14.61
C ARG A 60 -3.75 19.22 15.67
N ASP A 61 -3.90 18.73 16.90
CA ASP A 61 -3.06 19.12 18.03
C ASP A 61 -1.70 18.38 18.05
N PHE A 62 -1.45 17.47 17.10
CA PHE A 62 -0.31 16.56 17.15
C PHE A 62 1.06 17.27 17.15
N PRO A 63 1.31 18.30 16.30
CA PRO A 63 2.60 19.00 16.28
C PRO A 63 2.96 19.67 17.62
N GLU A 64 1.97 20.18 18.36
CA GLU A 64 2.19 20.79 19.66
C GLU A 64 2.37 19.73 20.76
N ARG A 65 1.54 18.69 20.73
CA ARG A 65 1.51 17.67 21.78
C ARG A 65 2.69 16.71 21.71
N ILE A 66 3.29 16.48 20.54
CA ILE A 66 4.45 15.59 20.43
C ILE A 66 5.66 16.10 21.23
N ILE A 67 5.78 17.43 21.38
CA ILE A 67 6.86 18.07 22.15
C ILE A 67 6.57 18.01 23.66
N LEU A 68 5.29 18.12 24.04
CA LEU A 68 4.89 18.44 25.42
C LEU A 68 4.27 17.27 26.21
N SER A 69 3.77 16.22 25.54
CA SER A 69 2.87 15.24 26.18
C SER A 69 3.38 13.81 26.18
N GLU A 70 3.50 13.23 27.37
CA GLU A 70 3.74 11.80 27.57
C GLU A 70 2.57 10.91 27.13
N GLN A 71 1.36 11.47 27.02
CA GLN A 71 0.18 10.72 26.59
C GLN A 71 0.26 10.30 25.11
N ILE A 72 1.11 10.96 24.31
CA ILE A 72 1.31 10.66 22.88
C ILE A 72 2.45 9.66 22.63
N LYS A 73 3.18 9.26 23.67
CA LYS A 73 4.30 8.30 23.57
C LYS A 73 3.93 7.01 22.84
N GLY A 74 2.74 6.46 23.13
CA GLY A 74 2.25 5.26 22.46
C GLY A 74 2.12 5.45 20.95
N LEU A 75 1.49 6.55 20.54
CA LEU A 75 1.28 6.90 19.14
C LEU A 75 2.61 7.17 18.41
N VAL A 76 3.53 7.93 19.00
CA VAL A 76 4.84 8.19 18.37
C VAL A 76 5.63 6.89 18.19
N ARG A 77 5.65 6.03 19.21
CA ARG A 77 6.30 4.72 19.10
C ARG A 77 5.67 3.88 18.00
N GLU A 78 4.35 3.89 17.88
CA GLU A 78 3.64 3.19 16.81
C GLU A 78 4.00 3.73 15.42
N LEU A 79 4.06 5.06 15.25
CA LEU A 79 4.47 5.69 13.99
C LEU A 79 5.92 5.38 13.61
N VAL A 80 6.82 5.25 14.60
CA VAL A 80 8.21 4.82 14.37
C VAL A 80 8.29 3.34 14.00
N VAL A 81 7.61 2.46 14.75
CA VAL A 81 7.57 1.01 14.48
C VAL A 81 7.03 0.72 13.08
N ARG A 82 6.00 1.47 12.65
CA ARG A 82 5.39 1.35 11.32
C ARG A 82 6.13 2.15 10.23
N LYS A 83 7.31 2.70 10.53
CA LYS A 83 8.18 3.46 9.61
C LYS A 83 7.52 4.69 8.99
N MET A 84 6.50 5.25 9.64
CA MET A 84 5.90 6.52 9.25
C MET A 84 6.81 7.68 9.67
N PHE A 85 7.43 7.55 10.85
CA PHE A 85 8.53 8.40 11.31
C PHE A 85 9.84 7.61 11.26
N ILE A 86 10.85 8.18 10.60
CA ILE A 86 12.13 7.53 10.32
C ILE A 86 13.28 8.37 10.87
N SER A 87 14.36 7.73 11.30
CA SER A 87 15.57 8.43 11.77
C SER A 87 16.28 9.18 10.65
N ASP A 88 16.28 8.60 9.45
CA ASP A 88 17.02 9.09 8.30
C ASP A 88 16.45 8.52 6.99
N GLN A 89 16.85 9.10 5.86
CA GLN A 89 16.32 8.73 4.55
C GLN A 89 16.73 7.33 4.06
N SER A 90 17.78 6.72 4.63
CA SER A 90 18.19 5.37 4.21
C SER A 90 17.13 4.33 4.59
N VAL A 91 16.38 4.54 5.66
CA VAL A 91 15.26 3.68 6.08
C VAL A 91 14.20 3.55 4.97
N ASP A 92 13.86 4.65 4.30
CA ASP A 92 12.93 4.66 3.17
C ASP A 92 13.53 3.96 1.93
N LEU A 93 14.85 4.03 1.74
CA LEU A 93 15.50 3.35 0.62
C LEU A 93 15.53 1.83 0.85
N GLU A 94 15.96 1.40 2.03
CA GLU A 94 15.97 -0.02 2.41
C GLU A 94 14.57 -0.63 2.33
N GLU A 95 13.54 0.11 2.76
CA GLU A 95 12.18 -0.39 2.72
C GLU A 95 11.67 -0.52 1.29
N LEU A 96 12.00 0.43 0.42
CA LEU A 96 11.68 0.34 -1.00
C LEU A 96 12.36 -0.86 -1.66
N GLU A 97 13.64 -1.09 -1.38
CA GLU A 97 14.36 -2.23 -1.95
C GLU A 97 13.83 -3.57 -1.43
N LYS A 98 13.47 -3.67 -0.15
CA LYS A 98 12.81 -4.87 0.40
C LYS A 98 11.49 -5.16 -0.30
N VAL A 99 10.66 -4.14 -0.48
CA VAL A 99 9.34 -4.28 -1.13
C VAL A 99 9.51 -4.61 -2.61
N ARG A 100 10.49 -4.03 -3.30
CA ARG A 100 10.83 -4.38 -4.69
C ARG A 100 11.29 -5.82 -4.83
N ALA A 101 12.22 -6.26 -3.99
CA ALA A 101 12.70 -7.63 -4.00
C ALA A 101 11.56 -8.62 -3.75
N ASN A 102 10.67 -8.33 -2.78
CA ASN A 102 9.50 -9.17 -2.52
C ASN A 102 8.49 -9.13 -3.68
N ALA A 103 8.23 -7.97 -4.28
CA ALA A 103 7.34 -7.84 -5.43
C ALA A 103 7.87 -8.61 -6.65
N LEU A 104 9.18 -8.54 -6.92
CA LEU A 104 9.82 -9.35 -7.97
C LEU A 104 9.67 -10.84 -7.67
N ARG A 105 9.96 -11.26 -6.43
CA ARG A 105 9.75 -12.65 -5.99
C ARG A 105 8.30 -13.12 -6.20
N LEU A 106 7.30 -12.26 -5.96
CA LEU A 106 5.88 -12.59 -6.19
C LEU A 106 5.49 -12.59 -7.67
N LEU A 107 6.03 -11.66 -8.47
CA LEU A 107 5.76 -11.60 -9.91
C LEU A 107 6.40 -12.77 -10.66
N ASP A 108 7.56 -13.23 -10.19
CA ASP A 108 8.22 -14.45 -10.66
C ASP A 108 7.57 -15.73 -10.10
N ARG A 109 6.45 -15.59 -9.37
CA ARG A 109 5.63 -16.68 -8.83
C ARG A 109 4.15 -16.38 -9.05
N PRO A 110 3.64 -16.35 -10.30
CA PRO A 110 2.21 -16.38 -10.51
C PRO A 110 1.58 -17.47 -9.62
N THR A 111 0.49 -17.13 -8.93
CA THR A 111 -0.19 -17.99 -7.96
C THR A 111 -1.55 -18.48 -8.45
N ILE A 112 -2.08 -17.84 -9.50
CA ILE A 112 -3.39 -18.11 -10.06
C ILE A 112 -3.30 -18.09 -11.59
N LEU A 113 -3.67 -19.21 -12.23
CA LEU A 113 -3.99 -19.24 -13.65
C LEU A 113 -5.50 -19.04 -13.82
N TYR A 114 -5.90 -17.95 -14.49
CA TYR A 114 -7.29 -17.69 -14.85
C TYR A 114 -7.47 -17.79 -16.36
N LEU A 115 -8.21 -18.80 -16.81
CA LEU A 115 -8.53 -19.01 -18.23
C LEU A 115 -9.98 -18.61 -18.50
N MET A 116 -10.16 -17.51 -19.22
CA MET A 116 -11.49 -17.08 -19.69
C MET A 116 -11.82 -17.80 -20.99
N MET A 117 -12.44 -18.99 -20.87
CA MET A 117 -12.73 -19.85 -22.02
C MET A 117 -13.67 -19.20 -23.05
N THR A 118 -14.67 -18.47 -22.56
CA THR A 118 -15.65 -17.75 -23.37
C THR A 118 -15.99 -16.42 -22.71
N GLN A 119 -16.14 -15.38 -23.54
CA GLN A 119 -16.70 -14.09 -23.12
C GLN A 119 -18.23 -14.04 -23.28
N GLY A 120 -18.81 -15.00 -24.02
CA GLY A 120 -20.25 -15.17 -24.15
C GLY A 120 -20.84 -15.77 -22.89
N CYS A 121 -21.81 -15.07 -22.30
CA CYS A 121 -22.56 -15.51 -21.12
C CYS A 121 -24.06 -15.40 -21.40
N ASN A 122 -24.83 -16.39 -20.94
CA ASN A 122 -26.30 -16.41 -21.07
C ASN A 122 -27.01 -15.52 -20.03
N PHE A 123 -26.26 -14.79 -19.20
CA PHE A 123 -26.77 -13.82 -18.24
C PHE A 123 -26.38 -12.39 -18.62
N ALA A 124 -27.26 -11.44 -18.32
CA ALA A 124 -27.09 -10.01 -18.61
C ALA A 124 -26.93 -9.18 -17.33
N CYS A 125 -25.98 -9.55 -16.47
CA CYS A 125 -25.74 -8.83 -15.21
C CYS A 125 -25.30 -7.38 -15.48
N THR A 126 -25.97 -6.41 -14.85
CA THR A 126 -25.72 -4.97 -15.06
C THR A 126 -24.34 -4.50 -14.57
N TYR A 127 -23.75 -5.20 -13.60
CA TYR A 127 -22.42 -4.92 -13.07
C TYR A 127 -21.29 -5.65 -13.81
N CYS A 128 -21.61 -6.53 -14.77
CA CYS A 128 -20.60 -7.31 -15.47
C CYS A 128 -19.88 -6.46 -16.52
N PRO A 129 -18.54 -6.35 -16.49
CA PRO A 129 -17.81 -5.54 -17.45
C PRO A 129 -17.64 -6.22 -18.82
N ILE A 130 -17.82 -7.53 -18.90
CA ILE A 130 -17.50 -8.34 -20.09
C ILE A 130 -18.25 -7.88 -21.35
N PRO A 131 -19.58 -7.60 -21.34
CA PRO A 131 -20.28 -7.13 -22.53
C PRO A 131 -19.74 -5.79 -23.06
N THR A 132 -19.33 -4.88 -22.17
CA THR A 132 -18.74 -3.59 -22.56
C THR A 132 -17.35 -3.78 -23.18
N LEU A 133 -16.55 -4.69 -22.61
CA LEU A 133 -15.23 -5.02 -23.16
C LEU A 133 -15.34 -5.70 -24.53
N ALA A 134 -16.24 -6.67 -24.67
CA ALA A 134 -16.50 -7.38 -25.93
C ALA A 134 -16.94 -6.41 -27.04
N LYS A 135 -17.80 -5.43 -26.73
CA LYS A 135 -18.18 -4.37 -27.70
C LYS A 135 -17.00 -3.52 -28.17
N ARG A 136 -16.01 -3.28 -27.30
CA ARG A 136 -14.88 -2.40 -27.60
C ARG A 136 -13.76 -3.11 -28.34
N TYR A 137 -13.49 -4.37 -27.99
CA TYR A 137 -12.31 -5.11 -28.46
C TYR A 137 -12.65 -6.31 -29.35
N GLY A 138 -13.94 -6.64 -29.47
CA GLY A 138 -14.41 -7.88 -30.08
C GLY A 138 -14.59 -8.98 -29.04
N GLU A 139 -15.43 -9.96 -29.38
CA GLU A 139 -15.54 -11.19 -28.59
C GLU A 139 -14.35 -12.09 -28.86
N HIS A 140 -13.69 -12.54 -27.79
CA HIS A 140 -12.60 -13.49 -27.86
C HIS A 140 -13.04 -14.82 -27.24
N LEU A 141 -12.73 -15.90 -27.95
CA LEU A 141 -12.84 -17.27 -27.45
C LEU A 141 -11.44 -17.82 -27.29
N LEU A 142 -11.17 -18.43 -26.14
CA LEU A 142 -9.90 -19.13 -25.95
C LEU A 142 -10.01 -20.48 -26.67
N SER A 143 -9.09 -20.75 -27.59
CA SER A 143 -9.05 -22.04 -28.27
C SER A 143 -8.67 -23.15 -27.28
N PHE A 144 -9.00 -24.39 -27.62
CA PHE A 144 -8.59 -25.53 -26.81
C PHE A 144 -7.07 -25.66 -26.77
N GLU A 145 -6.42 -25.43 -27.90
CA GLU A 145 -4.97 -25.48 -28.08
C GLU A 145 -4.26 -24.44 -27.20
N ASP A 146 -4.76 -23.20 -27.18
CA ASP A 146 -4.21 -22.13 -26.33
C ASP A 146 -4.45 -22.41 -24.84
N ALA A 147 -5.60 -22.98 -24.48
CA ALA A 147 -5.88 -23.38 -23.11
C ALA A 147 -4.90 -24.48 -22.64
N VAL A 148 -4.65 -25.50 -23.47
CA VAL A 148 -3.66 -26.55 -23.19
C VAL A 148 -2.26 -25.96 -23.07
N ALA A 149 -1.87 -25.09 -24.00
CA ALA A 149 -0.56 -24.43 -23.96
C ALA A 149 -0.40 -23.56 -22.69
N GLY A 150 -1.44 -22.83 -22.30
CA GLY A 150 -1.46 -22.03 -21.08
C GLY A 150 -1.33 -22.88 -19.81
N ILE A 151 -2.03 -24.02 -19.75
CA ILE A 151 -1.92 -24.97 -18.63
C ILE A 151 -0.51 -25.58 -18.58
N ALA A 152 0.04 -26.00 -19.72
CA ALA A 152 1.39 -26.58 -19.77
C ALA A 152 2.45 -25.56 -19.33
N LEU A 153 2.35 -24.30 -19.76
CA LEU A 153 3.23 -23.22 -19.33
C LEU A 153 3.13 -23.00 -17.81
N TRP A 154 1.92 -23.03 -17.27
CA TRP A 154 1.66 -22.89 -15.84
C TRP A 154 2.19 -24.06 -15.02
N GLN A 155 2.03 -25.30 -15.48
CA GLN A 155 2.60 -26.49 -14.84
C GLN A 155 4.12 -26.41 -14.79
N LYS A 156 4.75 -26.09 -15.92
CA LYS A 156 6.20 -25.87 -15.98
C LYS A 156 6.65 -24.81 -14.98
N HIS A 157 5.89 -23.72 -14.86
CA HIS A 157 6.18 -22.68 -13.89
C HIS A 157 6.12 -23.19 -12.43
N ILE A 158 5.10 -23.98 -12.07
CA ILE A 158 5.02 -24.60 -10.73
C ILE A 158 6.19 -25.55 -10.47
N GLU A 159 6.62 -26.30 -11.48
CA GLU A 159 7.75 -27.25 -11.37
C GLU A 159 9.11 -26.55 -11.21
N GLU A 160 9.33 -25.44 -11.91
CA GLU A 160 10.56 -24.63 -11.82
C GLU A 160 10.65 -23.85 -10.50
N TYR A 161 9.50 -23.54 -9.89
CA TYR A 161 9.38 -22.84 -8.62
C TYR A 161 8.52 -23.65 -7.65
N PRO A 162 9.00 -24.83 -7.20
CA PRO A 162 8.27 -25.64 -6.25
C PRO A 162 7.93 -24.78 -5.04
N GLN A 163 6.66 -24.83 -4.64
CA GLN A 163 6.18 -24.10 -3.49
C GLN A 163 6.90 -24.68 -2.27
N ASP A 164 8.01 -24.06 -1.85
CA ASP A 164 8.51 -24.19 -0.47
C ASP A 164 7.32 -23.95 0.47
N ASP A 165 7.34 -24.55 1.66
CA ASP A 165 6.28 -24.55 2.69
C ASP A 165 5.83 -23.15 3.20
N ASP A 166 5.94 -22.08 2.39
CA ASP A 166 5.35 -20.76 2.55
C ASP A 166 3.85 -20.85 2.23
N PRO A 167 2.96 -20.75 3.22
CA PRO A 167 1.51 -20.83 3.00
C PRO A 167 0.93 -19.58 2.31
N TYR A 168 1.78 -18.70 1.74
CA TYR A 168 1.43 -17.41 1.14
C TYR A 168 2.22 -17.09 -0.14
#